data_AF-A0A3C0ZHK4-F1
#
_entry.id   AF-A0A3C0ZHK4-F1
#
_cell.length_a   1.000
_cell.length_b   1.000
_cell.length_c   1.000
_cell.angle_alpha   90.00
_cell.angle_beta   90.00
_cell.angle_gamma   90.00
#
_symmetry.space_group_name_H-M   'P 1'
#
loop_
_entity.id
_entity.type
_entity.pdbx_description
1 polymer ?
#
loop_
_entity_poly.entity_id
_entity_poly.type
_entity_poly.pdbx_seq_one_letter_code
_entity_poly.pdbx_strand_id
1 'polypeptide(L)'
;WDDAHEELVSLQSLRDNCPCAGCRGETVLLKTYVPTPQPARPGKYKLLNAHQVGSYALGLAWGDGHATGIYTWQHLRSLCECGM
;
A
#
# COMPACT_ATOMS: atom_id res chain seq x y z
N TRP A 1 -7.29 2.21 16.36
CA TRP A 1 -6.22 3.22 16.53
C TRP A 1 -6.11 3.61 18.00
N ASP A 2 -5.02 4.25 18.42
CA ASP A 2 -4.78 4.67 19.81
C ASP A 2 -5.76 5.77 20.28
N ASP A 3 -6.37 6.48 19.36
CA ASP A 3 -7.46 7.44 19.56
C ASP A 3 -8.87 6.82 19.52
N ALA A 4 -8.99 5.49 19.73
CA ALA A 4 -10.22 4.70 19.64
C ALA A 4 -10.91 4.72 18.27
N HIS A 5 -10.28 5.32 17.26
CA HIS A 5 -10.79 5.29 15.90
C HIS A 5 -10.68 3.87 15.33
N GLU A 6 -11.61 3.51 14.45
CA GLU A 6 -11.58 2.28 13.66
C GLU A 6 -11.87 2.67 12.20
N GLU A 7 -11.20 1.99 11.27
CA GLU A 7 -11.38 2.24 9.84
C GLU A 7 -11.46 0.93 9.08
N LEU A 8 -12.24 0.93 8.01
CA LEU A 8 -12.31 -0.16 7.06
C LEU A 8 -11.73 0.32 5.74
N VAL A 9 -10.60 -0.27 5.34
CA VAL A 9 -9.96 0.04 4.06
C VAL A 9 -10.15 -1.16 3.12
N SER A 10 -10.70 -0.91 1.94
CA SER A 10 -10.88 -1.96 0.94
C SER A 10 -9.54 -2.48 0.42
N LEU A 11 -9.47 -3.77 0.07
CA LEU A 11 -8.27 -4.36 -0.55
C LEU A 11 -7.89 -3.65 -1.86
N GLN A 12 -8.89 -3.14 -2.59
CA GLN A 12 -8.67 -2.35 -3.78
C GLN A 12 -7.96 -1.04 -3.45
N SER A 13 -8.45 -0.29 -2.46
CA SER A 13 -7.81 0.95 -2.00
C SER A 13 -6.37 0.70 -1.54
N LEU A 14 -6.12 -0.35 -0.74
CA LEU A 14 -4.77 -0.71 -0.33
C LEU A 14 -3.84 -0.99 -1.52
N ARG A 15 -4.31 -1.78 -2.51
CA ARG A 15 -3.49 -2.16 -3.65
C ARG A 15 -3.20 -1.00 -4.59
N ASP A 16 -4.20 -0.16 -4.86
CA ASP A 16 -4.08 1.01 -5.73
C ASP A 16 -3.28 2.12 -5.06
N ASN A 17 -3.28 2.18 -3.72
CA ASN A 17 -2.43 3.08 -2.93
C ASN A 17 -1.14 2.42 -2.41
N CYS A 18 -0.61 1.40 -3.10
CA CYS A 18 0.66 0.79 -2.74
C CYS A 18 1.80 1.82 -2.74
N PRO A 19 2.53 2.01 -1.63
CA PRO A 19 3.54 3.07 -1.50
C PRO A 19 4.90 2.73 -2.12
N CYS A 20 5.07 1.55 -2.72
CA CYS A 20 6.38 1.15 -3.26
C CYS A 20 6.75 1.97 -4.51
N ALA A 21 8.06 2.08 -4.77
CA ALA A 21 8.58 2.80 -5.93
C ALA A 21 8.06 2.24 -7.27
N GLY A 22 7.79 0.94 -7.35
CA GLY A 22 7.21 0.31 -8.55
C GLY A 22 5.76 0.69 -8.83
N CYS A 23 5.02 1.24 -7.85
CA CYS A 23 3.64 1.67 -8.02
C CYS A 23 3.49 3.20 -8.03
N ARG A 24 4.19 3.91 -7.13
CA ARG A 24 4.08 5.37 -6.97
C ARG A 24 5.26 6.14 -7.58
N GLY A 25 6.36 5.46 -7.88
CA GLY A 25 7.62 6.11 -8.19
C GLY A 25 8.36 6.55 -6.94
N GLU A 26 9.51 7.17 -7.15
CA GLU A 26 10.34 7.71 -6.08
C GLU A 26 11.07 8.97 -6.55
N THR A 27 11.38 9.88 -5.63
CA THR A 27 12.23 11.03 -5.91
C THR A 27 13.52 10.89 -5.12
N VAL A 28 14.64 10.84 -5.82
CA VAL A 28 15.97 10.66 -5.25
C VAL A 28 16.85 11.80 -5.74
N LEU A 29 17.47 12.56 -4.82
CA LEU A 29 18.42 13.63 -5.14
C LEU A 29 17.90 14.60 -6.23
N LEU A 30 16.65 15.06 -6.08
CA LEU A 30 15.93 15.95 -7.01
C LEU A 30 15.51 15.34 -8.36
N LYS A 31 15.69 14.04 -8.56
CA LYS A 31 15.22 13.33 -9.75
C LYS A 31 14.03 12.44 -9.41
N THR A 32 12.93 12.62 -10.12
CA THR A 32 11.74 11.78 -9.99
C THR A 32 11.77 10.64 -11.00
N TYR A 33 11.59 9.42 -10.49
CA TYR A 33 11.45 8.18 -11.25
C TYR A 33 9.98 7.80 -11.26
N VAL A 34 9.35 7.91 -12.43
CA VAL A 34 7.95 7.51 -12.63
C VAL A 34 7.93 6.02 -12.98
N PRO A 35 7.06 5.22 -12.34
CA PRO A 35 7.00 3.80 -12.61
C PRO A 35 6.44 3.55 -14.01
N THR A 36 7.03 2.59 -14.71
CA THR A 36 6.49 2.13 -15.99
C THR A 36 5.19 1.37 -15.75
N PRO A 37 4.09 1.67 -16.48
CA PRO A 37 2.86 0.90 -16.38
C PRO A 37 3.12 -0.58 -16.60
N GLN A 38 2.80 -1.40 -15.60
CA GLN A 38 2.89 -2.84 -15.72
C GLN A 38 1.53 -3.41 -16.16
N PRO A 39 1.49 -4.41 -17.05
CA PRO A 39 0.25 -5.06 -17.42
C PRO A 39 -0.39 -5.71 -16.19
N ALA A 40 -1.70 -5.59 -16.07
CA ALA A 40 -2.45 -6.21 -14.98
C ALA A 40 -2.27 -7.74 -15.05
N ARG A 41 -1.85 -8.33 -13.93
CA ARG A 41 -1.80 -9.79 -13.76
C ARG A 41 -3.02 -10.25 -12.97
N PRO A 42 -3.49 -11.50 -13.19
CA PRO A 42 -4.53 -12.09 -12.36
C PRO A 42 -4.17 -12.00 -10.87
N GLY A 43 -5.16 -11.75 -10.02
CA GLY A 43 -4.94 -11.67 -8.58
C GLY A 43 -4.44 -10.33 -8.04
N LYS A 44 -4.42 -9.25 -8.86
CA LYS A 44 -4.02 -7.89 -8.44
C LYS A 44 -4.59 -7.46 -7.09
N TYR A 45 -5.89 -7.70 -6.85
CA TYR A 45 -6.59 -7.31 -5.62
C TYR A 45 -6.76 -8.45 -4.61
N LYS A 46 -6.13 -9.61 -4.84
CA LYS A 46 -6.18 -10.76 -3.93
C LYS A 46 -5.06 -10.63 -2.91
N LEU A 47 -5.39 -10.31 -1.66
CA LEU A 47 -4.43 -10.32 -0.56
C LEU A 47 -4.08 -11.77 -0.23
N LEU A 48 -2.79 -12.11 -0.26
CA LEU A 48 -2.28 -13.43 0.10
C LEU A 48 -1.72 -13.45 1.52
N ASN A 49 -1.06 -12.37 1.94
CA ASN A 49 -0.47 -12.28 3.26
C ASN A 49 -0.37 -10.82 3.73
N ALA A 50 -0.49 -10.62 5.03
CA ALA A 50 -0.21 -9.37 5.73
C ALA A 50 0.66 -9.70 6.94
N HIS A 51 1.80 -9.03 7.07
CA HIS A 51 2.70 -9.21 8.19
C HIS A 51 3.17 -7.87 8.73
N GLN A 52 3.50 -7.84 10.01
CA GLN A 52 4.02 -6.63 10.63
C GLN A 52 5.49 -6.41 10.24
N VAL A 53 5.84 -5.17 9.92
CA VAL A 53 7.22 -4.74 9.65
C VAL A 53 7.66 -3.85 10.80
N GLY A 54 8.47 -4.42 11.70
CA GLY A 54 8.86 -3.75 12.93
C GLY A 54 7.64 -3.31 13.75
N SER A 55 7.70 -2.11 14.32
CA SER A 55 6.59 -1.52 15.08
C SER A 55 5.78 -0.48 14.31
N TYR A 56 6.07 -0.23 13.03
CA TYR A 56 5.63 1.00 12.34
C TYR A 56 4.80 0.78 11.06
N ALA A 57 4.69 -0.46 10.57
CA ALA A 57 4.06 -0.73 9.28
C ALA A 57 3.54 -2.17 9.12
N LEU A 58 2.77 -2.37 8.05
CA LEU A 58 2.41 -3.67 7.47
C LEU A 58 3.08 -3.89 6.12
N GLY A 59 3.63 -5.08 5.90
CA GLY A 59 4.01 -5.58 4.59
C GLY A 59 2.89 -6.44 4.01
N LEU A 60 2.48 -6.16 2.77
CA LEU A 60 1.39 -6.87 2.10
C LEU A 60 1.89 -7.62 0.86
N ALA A 61 1.46 -8.89 0.72
CA ALA A 61 1.72 -9.72 -0.45
C ALA A 61 0.43 -10.01 -1.21
N TRP A 62 0.48 -9.87 -2.54
CA TRP A 62 -0.66 -9.89 -3.43
C TRP A 62 -0.59 -11.04 -4.45
N GLY A 63 -1.76 -11.44 -4.94
CA GLY A 63 -1.93 -12.56 -5.87
C GLY A 63 -1.31 -12.34 -7.25
N ASP A 64 -1.01 -11.10 -7.62
CA ASP A 64 -0.26 -10.75 -8.83
C ASP A 64 1.27 -10.92 -8.69
N GLY A 65 1.72 -11.37 -7.51
CA GLY A 65 3.13 -11.52 -7.14
C GLY A 65 3.75 -10.26 -6.53
N HIS A 66 2.98 -9.19 -6.31
CA HIS A 66 3.47 -7.96 -5.70
C HIS A 66 3.66 -8.12 -4.18
N ALA A 67 4.84 -7.83 -3.64
CA ALA A 67 5.14 -8.06 -2.22
C ALA A 67 6.09 -7.01 -1.60
N THR A 68 6.30 -5.88 -2.26
CA THR A 68 7.26 -4.84 -1.83
C THR A 68 6.59 -3.60 -1.21
N GLY A 69 5.26 -3.62 -1.06
CA GLY A 69 4.52 -2.53 -0.41
C GLY A 69 4.64 -2.59 1.11
N ILE A 70 5.21 -1.55 1.70
CA ILE A 70 5.29 -1.34 3.16
C ILE A 70 4.39 -0.18 3.53
N TYR A 71 3.28 -0.49 4.19
CA TYR A 71 2.21 0.44 4.55
C TYR A 71 2.43 0.90 5.99
N THR A 72 2.97 2.10 6.17
CA THR A 72 3.13 2.67 7.52
C THR A 72 1.76 2.89 8.17
N TRP A 73 1.70 2.90 9.50
CA TRP A 73 0.46 3.23 10.22
C TRP A 73 -0.08 4.61 9.77
N GLN A 74 0.80 5.58 9.57
CA GLN A 74 0.39 6.89 9.04
C GLN A 74 -0.22 6.81 7.64
N HIS A 75 0.37 6.00 6.75
CA HIS A 75 -0.17 5.82 5.39
C HIS A 75 -1.53 5.13 5.42
N LEU A 76 -1.68 4.08 6.23
CA LEU A 76 -2.97 3.39 6.41
C LEU A 76 -4.04 4.36 6.91
N ARG A 77 -3.74 5.15 7.95
CA ARG A 77 -4.67 6.17 8.48
C ARG A 77 -5.10 7.19 7.42
N SER A 78 -4.20 7.53 6.49
CA SER A 78 -4.52 8.47 5.41
C SER A 78 -5.49 7.91 4.37
N LEU A 79 -5.71 6.59 4.36
CA LEU A 79 -6.66 5.91 3.47
C LEU A 79 -8.06 5.80 4.10
N CYS A 80 -8.26 6.27 5.34
CA CYS A 80 -9.59 6.33 5.96
C CYS A 80 -10.52 7.18 5.10
N GLU A 81 -11.71 6.64 4.80
CA GLU A 81 -12.78 7.36 4.12
C GLU A 81 -13.70 8.10 5.12
N CYS A 82 -13.19 8.33 6.32
CA CYS A 82 -13.94 8.74 7.49
C CYS A 82 -14.19 10.25 7.42
N GLY A 83 -15.38 10.63 6.93
CA GLY A 83 -15.76 12.02 6.66
C GLY A 83 -16.19 12.31 5.23
N MET A 84 -16.28 11.29 4.36
CA MET A 84 -17.14 11.32 3.16
C MET A 84 -18.55 10.86 3.49
#